data_AF-A0A7S2WQK7-F1
#
_entry.id   AF-A0A7S2WQK7-F1
#
_cell.length_a   1.000
_cell.length_b   1.000
_cell.length_c   1.000
_cell.angle_alpha   90.00
_cell.angle_beta   90.00
_cell.angle_gamma   90.00
#
_symmetry.space_group_name_H-M   'P 1'
#
loop_
_entity.id
_entity.type
_entity.pdbx_description
1 polymer ?
#
loop_
_entity_poly.entity_id
_entity_poly.type
_entity_poly.pdbx_seq_one_letter_code
_entity_poly.pdbx_strand_id
1 'polypeptide(L)'
;EAFPLFKTTTKELSADEPQQLQMDKSKPIVKNVNGNDVLMGRGGVTNSHIGNIRFRKLVHDFQLKYLNLPKMKKSSIAKAIVEIIHHRDGRFLMRQREKSRWEEVDDNRARGKTSQALR
;
A
#
# COMPACT_ATOMS: atom_id res chain seq x y z
N GLU A 1 -52.64 3.53 24.63
CA GLU A 1 -51.37 3.18 23.98
C GLU A 1 -50.66 4.46 23.57
N ALA A 2 -49.45 4.68 24.08
CA ALA A 2 -48.74 5.96 24.00
C ALA A 2 -47.47 5.82 23.17
N PHE A 3 -47.38 6.61 22.09
CA PHE A 3 -46.18 6.78 21.27
C PHE A 3 -45.22 7.76 21.96
N PRO A 4 -43.91 7.48 22.08
CA PRO A 4 -42.99 8.40 22.74
C PRO A 4 -42.51 9.51 21.80
N LEU A 5 -42.57 10.74 22.34
CA LEU A 5 -42.00 11.99 21.83
C LEU A 5 -40.53 11.84 21.39
N PHE A 6 -40.24 12.19 20.13
CA PHE A 6 -38.88 12.54 19.70
C PHE A 6 -38.60 14.00 20.07
N LYS A 7 -37.73 14.22 21.06
CA LYS A 7 -37.19 15.55 21.38
C LYS A 7 -36.05 15.88 20.42
N THR A 8 -36.16 17.05 19.81
CA THR A 8 -35.12 17.71 19.02
C THR A 8 -33.92 18.05 19.90
N THR A 9 -32.70 17.88 19.38
CA THR A 9 -31.53 18.59 19.88
C THR A 9 -30.63 18.97 18.72
N THR A 10 -30.49 20.27 18.56
CA THR A 10 -29.56 20.97 17.69
C THR A 10 -28.16 20.88 18.30
N LYS A 11 -27.15 20.55 17.49
CA LYS A 11 -25.75 20.76 17.85
C LYS A 11 -25.02 21.36 16.65
N GLU A 12 -25.05 22.70 16.61
CA GLU A 12 -24.01 23.51 15.97
C GLU A 12 -22.69 23.29 16.73
N LEU A 13 -21.56 23.15 16.02
CA LEU A 13 -20.24 23.78 16.28
C LEU A 13 -19.05 22.95 15.77
N SER A 14 -18.16 23.71 15.10
CA SER A 14 -16.72 23.53 14.83
C SER A 14 -16.26 22.43 13.87
N ALA A 15 -15.99 22.88 12.64
CA ALA A 15 -14.88 22.42 11.82
C ALA A 15 -13.53 22.65 12.54
N ASP A 16 -12.50 21.95 12.06
CA ASP A 16 -11.09 21.96 12.48
C ASP A 16 -10.72 21.04 13.68
N GLU A 17 -10.96 19.73 13.51
CA GLU A 17 -10.13 18.74 14.20
C GLU A 17 -8.76 18.65 13.48
N PRO A 18 -7.63 18.99 14.14
CA PRO A 18 -6.33 18.68 13.58
C PRO A 18 -6.20 17.16 13.54
N GLN A 19 -6.08 16.60 12.34
CA GLN A 19 -5.80 15.19 12.12
C GLN A 19 -4.57 14.79 12.95
N GLN A 20 -4.81 14.16 14.10
CA GLN A 20 -3.78 13.61 14.95
C GLN A 20 -2.88 12.71 14.09
N LEU A 21 -1.63 13.12 13.92
CA LEU A 21 -0.56 12.26 13.45
C LEU A 21 -0.45 11.10 14.44
N GLN A 22 -1.15 10.01 14.13
CA GLN A 22 -0.93 8.73 14.76
C GLN A 22 0.54 8.38 14.52
N MET A 23 1.38 8.59 15.54
CA MET A 23 2.74 8.08 15.58
C MET A 23 2.62 6.55 15.57
N ASP A 24 2.76 5.99 14.38
CA ASP A 24 2.53 4.58 14.13
C ASP A 24 3.69 3.74 14.64
N LYS A 25 3.34 2.53 15.08
CA LYS A 25 4.25 1.47 15.53
C LYS A 25 5.51 1.49 14.65
N SER A 26 6.67 1.69 15.26
CA SER A 26 7.96 1.88 14.59
C SER A 26 8.20 0.84 13.49
N LYS A 27 7.91 1.21 12.24
CA LYS A 27 8.30 0.42 11.07
C LYS A 27 9.81 0.41 10.95
N PRO A 28 10.40 -0.70 10.48
CA PRO A 28 11.85 -0.79 10.38
C PRO A 28 12.34 0.24 9.36
N ILE A 29 13.23 1.13 9.82
CA ILE A 29 13.90 2.10 8.97
C ILE A 29 14.98 1.35 8.18
N VAL A 30 14.88 1.39 6.86
CA VAL A 30 15.83 0.74 5.96
C VAL A 30 16.89 1.77 5.55
N LYS A 31 18.14 1.51 5.92
CA LYS A 31 19.28 2.38 5.60
C LYS A 31 19.76 2.17 4.16
N ASN A 32 19.82 0.92 3.70
CA ASN A 32 20.35 0.55 2.40
C ASN A 32 19.27 -0.15 1.57
N VAL A 33 19.00 0.37 0.38
CA VAL A 33 18.08 -0.23 -0.59
C VAL A 33 18.82 -1.32 -1.37
N ASN A 34 18.26 -2.52 -1.42
CA ASN A 34 18.74 -3.62 -2.24
C ASN A 34 18.17 -3.56 -3.67
N GLY A 35 18.83 -4.22 -4.61
CA GLY A 35 18.32 -4.39 -5.98
C GLY A 35 17.02 -5.18 -6.06
N ASN A 36 16.69 -5.96 -5.03
CA ASN A 36 15.43 -6.72 -4.97
C ASN A 36 14.27 -5.90 -4.38
N ASP A 37 14.56 -4.74 -3.77
CA ASP A 37 13.55 -3.91 -3.15
C ASP A 37 12.71 -3.16 -4.16
N VAL A 38 11.41 -3.08 -3.89
CA VAL A 38 10.42 -2.40 -4.70
C VAL A 38 10.17 -1.02 -4.13
N LEU A 39 10.72 0.00 -4.79
CA LEU A 39 10.59 1.39 -4.38
C LEU A 39 9.20 1.92 -4.75
N MET A 40 8.51 2.50 -3.77
CA MET A 40 7.20 3.13 -3.91
C MET A 40 7.33 4.64 -4.04
N GLY A 41 6.70 5.20 -5.07
CA GLY A 41 6.72 6.63 -5.35
C GLY A 41 6.39 6.91 -6.81
N ARG A 42 6.23 8.20 -7.15
CA ARG A 42 6.06 8.69 -8.51
C ARG A 42 7.37 9.35 -8.97
N GLY A 43 7.84 9.03 -10.18
CA GLY A 43 9.05 9.63 -10.77
C GLY A 43 9.93 8.64 -11.56
N GLY A 44 10.79 9.18 -12.43
CA GLY A 44 11.66 8.40 -13.33
C GLY A 44 12.74 7.57 -12.62
N VAL A 45 13.28 8.07 -11.50
CA VAL A 45 14.31 7.38 -10.70
C VAL A 45 13.77 6.06 -10.15
N THR A 46 12.56 6.09 -9.58
CA THR A 46 11.87 4.90 -9.07
C THR A 46 11.54 3.93 -10.20
N ASN A 47 11.17 4.42 -11.39
CA ASN A 47 10.82 3.58 -12.53
C ASN A 47 12.00 2.74 -13.06
N SER A 48 13.22 3.27 -12.92
CA SER A 48 14.46 2.68 -13.45
C SER A 48 15.14 1.73 -12.46
N HIS A 49 14.68 1.67 -11.21
CA HIS A 49 15.23 0.75 -10.22
C HIS A 49 15.02 -0.72 -10.64
N ILE A 50 16.06 -1.54 -10.46
CA ILE A 50 16.05 -2.94 -10.91
C ILE A 50 14.96 -3.77 -10.22
N GLY A 51 14.66 -3.49 -8.95
CA GLY A 51 13.56 -4.13 -8.23
C GLY A 51 12.19 -3.78 -8.83
N ASN A 52 12.00 -2.54 -9.29
CA ASN A 52 10.77 -2.12 -9.95
C ASN A 52 10.63 -2.67 -11.37
N ILE A 53 11.73 -2.83 -12.11
CA ILE A 53 11.74 -3.52 -13.40
C ILE A 53 11.30 -4.98 -13.23
N ARG A 54 11.88 -5.69 -12.24
CA ARG A 54 11.52 -7.07 -11.91
C ARG A 54 10.07 -7.20 -11.44
N PHE A 55 9.62 -6.26 -10.61
CA PHE A 55 8.23 -6.16 -10.17
C PHE A 55 7.26 -6.03 -11.35
N ARG A 56 7.54 -5.15 -12.31
CA ARG A 56 6.68 -4.99 -13.51
C ARG A 56 6.63 -6.25 -14.36
N LYS A 57 7.76 -6.93 -14.56
CA LYS A 57 7.79 -8.22 -15.26
C LYS A 57 6.91 -9.25 -14.54
N LEU A 58 7.07 -9.37 -13.22
CA LEU A 58 6.27 -10.28 -12.40
C LEU A 58 4.77 -9.94 -12.47
N VAL A 59 4.40 -8.66 -12.41
CA VAL A 59 3.01 -8.22 -12.56
C VAL A 59 2.46 -8.60 -13.94
N HIS A 60 3.22 -8.36 -15.01
CA HIS A 60 2.82 -8.72 -16.38
C HIS A 60 2.56 -10.23 -16.54
N ASP A 61 3.43 -11.08 -15.98
CA ASP A 61 3.28 -12.54 -16.04
C ASP A 61 1.99 -13.01 -15.34
N PHE A 62 1.58 -12.34 -14.27
CA PHE A 62 0.36 -12.66 -13.52
C PHE A 62 -0.87 -11.89 -14.01
N GLN A 63 -0.72 -10.90 -14.89
CA GLN A 63 -1.78 -10.00 -15.34
C GLN A 63 -2.88 -10.79 -16.07
N LEU A 64 -2.50 -11.65 -17.02
CA LEU A 64 -3.47 -12.47 -17.77
C LEU A 64 -4.28 -13.37 -16.82
N LYS A 65 -3.61 -13.98 -15.83
CA LYS A 65 -4.27 -14.81 -14.82
C LYS A 65 -5.20 -13.99 -13.93
N TYR A 66 -4.81 -12.77 -13.55
CA TYR A 66 -5.62 -11.86 -12.76
C TYR A 66 -6.90 -11.41 -13.49
N LEU A 67 -6.80 -11.11 -14.80
CA LEU A 67 -7.93 -10.70 -15.63
C LEU A 67 -8.97 -11.83 -15.79
N ASN A 68 -8.51 -13.07 -15.93
CA ASN A 68 -9.36 -14.26 -16.08
C ASN A 68 -9.98 -14.76 -14.76
N LEU A 69 -9.59 -14.21 -13.61
CA LEU A 69 -10.09 -14.66 -12.30
C LEU A 69 -11.28 -13.82 -11.81
N PRO A 70 -12.23 -14.44 -11.06
CA PRO A 70 -13.32 -13.72 -10.43
C PRO A 70 -12.82 -12.78 -9.33
N LYS A 71 -13.58 -11.71 -9.05
CA LYS A 71 -13.21 -10.64 -8.09
C LYS A 71 -12.72 -11.16 -6.73
N MET A 72 -13.32 -12.24 -6.23
CA MET A 72 -12.95 -12.85 -4.95
C MET A 72 -11.51 -13.40 -4.92
N LYS A 73 -10.99 -13.87 -6.06
CA LYS A 73 -9.64 -14.48 -6.16
C LYS A 73 -8.56 -13.48 -6.57
N LYS A 74 -8.94 -12.27 -7.00
CA LYS A 74 -8.01 -11.21 -7.41
C LYS A 74 -7.07 -10.79 -6.28
N SER A 75 -7.59 -10.70 -5.05
CA SER A 75 -6.79 -10.39 -3.86
C SER A 75 -5.69 -11.44 -3.60
N SER A 76 -5.96 -12.72 -3.89
CA SER A 76 -4.98 -13.80 -3.72
C SER A 76 -3.79 -13.68 -4.67
N ILE A 77 -4.00 -13.21 -5.91
CA ILE A 77 -2.90 -12.96 -6.86
C ILE A 77 -1.99 -11.84 -6.36
N ALA A 78 -2.57 -10.73 -5.89
CA ALA A 78 -1.79 -9.64 -5.33
C ALA A 78 -0.97 -10.08 -4.11
N LYS A 79 -1.55 -10.93 -3.25
CA LYS A 79 -0.85 -11.52 -2.10
C LYS A 79 0.32 -12.40 -2.56
N ALA A 80 0.10 -13.29 -3.54
CA ALA A 80 1.14 -14.18 -4.06
C ALA A 80 2.34 -13.41 -4.63
N ILE A 81 2.10 -12.30 -5.34
CA ILE A 81 3.18 -11.46 -5.87
C ILE A 81 4.02 -10.83 -4.75
N VAL A 82 3.37 -10.33 -3.69
CA VAL A 82 4.09 -9.77 -2.52
C VAL A 82 4.92 -10.85 -1.83
N GLU A 83 4.38 -12.05 -1.64
CA GLU A 83 5.11 -13.20 -1.07
C GLU A 83 6.33 -13.58 -1.92
N ILE A 84 6.22 -13.60 -3.25
CA ILE A 84 7.35 -13.88 -4.16
C ILE A 84 8.47 -12.84 -3.98
N ILE A 85 8.12 -11.58 -3.75
CA ILE A 85 9.10 -10.49 -3.55
C ILE A 85 9.80 -10.66 -2.21
N HIS A 86 9.05 -10.95 -1.15
CA HIS A 86 9.62 -11.23 0.18
C HIS A 86 10.53 -12.47 0.17
N HIS A 87 10.14 -13.52 -0.54
CA HIS A 87 10.97 -14.73 -0.70
C HIS A 87 12.27 -14.46 -1.49
N ARG A 88 12.32 -13.39 -2.29
CA ARG A 88 13.54 -12.94 -2.99
C ARG A 88 14.36 -11.95 -2.18
N ASP A 89 14.09 -11.82 -0.88
CA ASP A 89 14.73 -10.83 -0.01
C ASP A 89 14.53 -9.39 -0.55
N GLY A 90 13.34 -9.15 -1.10
CA GLY A 90 12.89 -7.86 -1.58
C GLY A 90 11.80 -7.32 -0.66
N ARG A 91 11.84 -6.02 -0.38
CA ARG A 91 10.87 -5.32 0.45
C ARG A 91 10.18 -4.20 -0.31
N PHE A 92 9.00 -3.81 0.13
CA PHE A 92 8.34 -2.62 -0.38
C PHE A 92 8.77 -1.41 0.43
N LEU A 93 9.50 -0.50 -0.20
CA LEU A 93 10.07 0.66 0.49
C LEU A 93 9.38 1.95 0.04
N MET A 94 9.07 2.83 0.98
CA MET A 94 8.55 4.15 0.69
C MET A 94 9.50 5.22 1.22
N ARG A 95 9.72 6.27 0.42
CA ARG A 95 10.56 7.39 0.83
C ARG A 95 9.77 8.32 1.73
N GLN A 96 10.24 8.53 2.96
CA GLN A 96 9.66 9.51 3.86
C GLN A 96 10.04 10.93 3.40
N ARG A 97 9.04 11.81 3.32
CA ARG A 97 9.24 13.18 2.80
C ARG A 97 10.17 14.03 3.68
N GLU A 98 10.09 13.85 4.99
CA GLU A 98 10.78 14.69 5.97
C GLU A 98 12.22 14.24 6.25
N LYS A 99 12.48 12.94 6.18
CA LYS A 99 13.70 12.35 6.75
C LYS A 99 14.69 11.82 5.71
N SER A 100 14.37 11.91 4.40
CA SER A 100 15.15 11.31 3.30
C SER A 100 15.54 9.84 3.56
N ARG A 101 14.69 9.11 4.30
CA ARG A 101 14.89 7.72 4.70
C ARG A 101 13.89 6.83 3.97
N TRP A 102 14.28 5.57 3.81
CA TRP A 102 13.40 4.51 3.31
C TRP A 102 12.77 3.79 4.49
N GLU A 103 11.48 3.57 4.38
CA GLU A 103 10.68 2.87 5.37
C GLU A 103 10.04 1.66 4.72
N GLU A 104 10.11 0.53 5.39
CA GLU A 104 9.40 -0.67 4.96
C GLU A 104 7.90 -0.48 5.12
N VAL A 105 7.16 -0.92 4.10
CA VAL A 105 5.72 -0.72 4.04
C VAL A 105 4.96 -1.99 4.33
N ASP A 106 3.87 -1.84 5.07
CA ASP A 106 2.93 -2.91 5.39
C ASP A 106 2.44 -3.68 4.16
N ASP A 107 2.27 -4.99 4.32
CA ASP A 107 1.72 -5.90 3.31
C ASP A 107 0.39 -5.41 2.71
N ASN A 108 -0.44 -4.73 3.50
CA ASN A 108 -1.70 -4.17 3.03
C ASN A 108 -1.48 -3.12 1.93
N ARG A 109 -0.51 -2.23 2.12
CA ARG A 109 -0.14 -1.20 1.15
C ARG A 109 0.61 -1.83 -0.04
N ALA A 110 1.49 -2.80 0.20
CA ALA A 110 2.17 -3.55 -0.85
C ALA A 110 1.18 -4.28 -1.78
N ARG A 111 0.17 -4.96 -1.21
CA ARG A 111 -0.93 -5.59 -1.96
C ARG A 111 -1.77 -4.56 -2.71
N GLY A 112 -2.03 -3.41 -2.11
CA GLY A 112 -2.74 -2.29 -2.76
C GLY A 112 -2.00 -1.81 -4.02
N LYS A 113 -0.68 -1.56 -3.89
CA LYS A 113 0.18 -1.19 -5.03
C LYS A 113 0.17 -2.27 -6.11
N THR A 114 0.26 -3.53 -5.72
CA THR A 114 0.26 -4.67 -6.65
C THR A 114 -1.08 -4.80 -7.37
N SER A 115 -2.19 -4.68 -6.65
CA SER A 115 -3.54 -4.72 -7.22
C SER A 115 -3.76 -3.58 -8.21
N GLN A 116 -3.19 -2.40 -7.95
CA GLN A 116 -3.25 -1.27 -8.87
C GLN A 116 -2.42 -1.49 -10.13
N ALA A 117 -1.28 -2.19 -10.02
CA ALA A 117 -0.42 -2.52 -11.16
C ALA A 117 -1.00 -3.64 -12.05
N LEU A 118 -1.83 -4.52 -11.49
CA LEU A 118 -2.51 -5.61 -12.20
C LEU A 118 -3.79 -5.20 -12.92
N ARG A 119 -4.29 -3.98 -12.68
CA ARG A 119 -5.54 -3.46 -13.26
C ARG A 119 -5.34 -2.95 -14.68
#